data_AF-A0A1G6Q5S9-F1
#
_entry.id   AF-A0A1G6Q5S9-F1
#
_cell.length_a   1.000
_cell.length_b   1.000
_cell.length_c   1.000
_cell.angle_alpha   90.00
_cell.angle_beta   90.00
_cell.angle_gamma   90.00
#
_symmetry.space_group_name_H-M   'P 1'
#
loop_
_entity.id
_entity.type
_entity.pdbx_description
1 polymer ?
#
loop_
_entity_poly.entity_id
_entity_poly.type
_entity_poly.pdbx_seq_one_letter_code
_entity_poly.pdbx_strand_id
1 'polypeptide(L)'
;MYEEILVAFDGSETSDRALAEPLHVARLTCAHAIDIMAPFGRARACMPAALIAAYRERARTVVPESARSEAKARGADRETACPVLLVRGAS
;
A
#
# COMPACT_ATOMS: atom_id res chain seq x y z
N MET A 1 -7.89 -22.82 -5.84
CA MET A 1 -6.66 -22.15 -5.38
C MET A 1 -6.80 -20.68 -5.74
N TYR A 2 -6.28 -19.75 -4.93
CA TYR A 2 -6.43 -18.31 -5.21
C TYR A 2 -5.55 -17.92 -6.40
N GLU A 3 -6.14 -17.24 -7.39
CA GLU A 3 -5.41 -16.79 -8.58
C GLU A 3 -4.66 -15.47 -8.31
N GLU A 4 -5.25 -14.61 -7.50
CA GLU A 4 -4.74 -13.29 -7.16
C GLU A 4 -5.03 -12.95 -5.68
N ILE A 5 -4.06 -12.32 -5.02
CA ILE A 5 -4.13 -11.88 -3.63
C ILE A 5 -3.87 -10.37 -3.59
N LEU A 6 -4.73 -9.65 -2.87
CA LEU A 6 -4.56 -8.23 -2.56
C LEU A 6 -3.93 -8.06 -1.18
N VAL A 7 -2.79 -7.38 -1.10
CA VAL A 7 -2.10 -7.08 0.16
C VAL A 7 -2.13 -5.58 0.45
N ALA A 8 -2.63 -5.21 1.62
CA ALA A 8 -2.48 -3.84 2.11
C ALA A 8 -1.02 -3.60 2.49
N PHE A 9 -0.42 -2.54 1.94
CA PHE A 9 0.99 -2.23 2.13
C PHE A 9 1.15 -0.78 2.58
N ASP A 10 1.65 -0.58 3.80
CA ASP A 10 1.89 0.75 4.38
C ASP A 10 3.38 1.07 4.55
N GLY A 11 4.28 0.13 4.22
CA GLY A 11 5.73 0.25 4.37
C GLY A 11 6.22 -0.04 5.79
N SER A 12 5.36 -0.56 6.67
CA SER A 12 5.77 -1.11 7.95
C SER A 12 6.41 -2.50 7.76
N GLU A 13 7.28 -2.89 8.70
CA GLU A 13 7.88 -4.23 8.72
C GLU A 13 6.83 -5.35 8.72
N THR A 14 5.67 -5.10 9.32
CA THR A 14 4.55 -6.05 9.31
C THR A 14 3.97 -6.20 7.92
N SER A 15 3.79 -5.09 7.19
CA SER A 15 3.33 -5.13 5.81
C SER A 15 4.35 -5.75 4.85
N ASP A 16 5.66 -5.61 5.11
CA ASP A 16 6.71 -6.28 4.33
C ASP A 16 6.63 -7.80 4.47
N ARG A 17 6.42 -8.30 5.69
CA ARG A 17 6.22 -9.74 5.93
C ARG A 17 4.93 -10.23 5.28
N ALA A 18 3.85 -9.45 5.34
CA ALA A 18 2.58 -9.80 4.71
C ALA A 18 2.66 -9.84 3.18
N LEU A 19 3.51 -9.00 2.57
CA LEU A 19 3.78 -9.02 1.14
C LEU A 19 4.56 -10.27 0.71
N ALA A 20 5.36 -10.85 1.61
CA ALA A 20 6.24 -11.98 1.35
C ALA A 20 5.54 -13.35 1.33
N GLU A 21 4.66 -13.59 2.30
CA GLU A 21 3.95 -14.86 2.51
C GLU A 21 3.24 -15.40 1.23
N PRO A 22 2.52 -14.58 0.45
CA PRO A 22 1.69 -15.09 -0.63
C PRO A 22 2.43 -15.25 -1.97
N LEU A 23 3.69 -14.81 -2.08
CA LEU A 23 4.46 -14.78 -3.35
C LEU A 23 4.64 -16.17 -3.97
N HIS A 24 4.53 -17.24 -3.16
CA HIS A 24 4.72 -18.61 -3.61
C HIS A 24 3.41 -19.31 -4.04
N VAL A 25 2.25 -18.67 -3.85
CA VAL A 25 0.94 -19.33 -4.02
C VAL A 25 -0.03 -18.62 -4.97
N ALA A 26 0.14 -17.33 -5.25
CA ALA A 26 -0.74 -16.57 -6.14
C ALA A 26 -0.03 -15.36 -6.78
N ARG A 27 -0.69 -14.72 -7.77
CA ARG A 27 -0.29 -13.38 -8.21
C ARG A 27 -0.58 -12.37 -7.10
N LEU A 28 0.30 -11.38 -6.94
CA LEU A 28 0.17 -10.38 -5.89
C LEU A 28 -0.08 -8.98 -6.47
N THR A 29 -1.11 -8.35 -5.92
CA THR A 29 -1.38 -6.92 -6.09
C THR A 29 -1.27 -6.29 -4.70
N CYS A 30 -0.51 -5.22 -4.55
CA CYS A 30 -0.44 -4.47 -3.30
C CYS A 30 -1.28 -3.20 -3.40
N ALA A 31 -1.75 -2.69 -2.27
CA ALA A 31 -2.49 -1.43 -2.22
C ALA A 31 -2.02 -0.59 -1.05
N HIS A 32 -1.68 0.66 -1.32
CA HIS A 32 -1.29 1.62 -0.29
C HIS A 32 -2.45 2.54 0.05
N ALA A 33 -2.94 2.45 1.28
CA ALA A 33 -4.02 3.30 1.76
C ALA A 33 -3.46 4.57 2.42
N ILE A 34 -3.88 5.73 1.93
CA ILE A 34 -3.68 7.00 2.66
C ILE A 34 -4.94 7.26 3.46
N ASP A 35 -4.83 7.19 4.79
CA ASP A 35 -5.88 7.59 5.71
C ASP A 35 -5.90 9.12 5.83
N ILE A 36 -6.95 9.73 5.27
CA ILE A 36 -7.09 11.20 5.25
C ILE A 36 -7.83 11.77 6.46
N MET A 37 -8.28 10.91 7.38
CA MET A 37 -9.05 11.27 8.57
C MET A 37 -8.24 11.07 9.86
N ALA A 38 -7.39 10.04 9.93
CA ALA A 38 -6.60 9.72 11.12
C ALA A 38 -5.74 10.86 11.69
N PRO A 39 -5.08 11.74 10.90
CA PRO A 39 -4.19 12.75 11.47
C PRO A 39 -4.91 13.80 12.33
N PHE A 40 -6.23 13.94 12.20
CA PHE A 40 -7.03 14.96 12.88
C PHE A 40 -8.01 14.38 13.92
N GLY A 41 -8.00 13.06 14.14
CA GLY A 41 -8.89 12.38 15.09
C GLY A 41 -10.38 12.55 14.76
N ARG A 42 -11.25 12.59 15.78
CA ARG A 42 -12.71 12.81 15.62
C ARG A 42 -13.09 14.22 15.13
N ALA A 43 -12.12 15.11 14.90
CA ALA A 43 -12.41 16.39 14.30
C ALA A 43 -12.74 16.17 12.82
N ARG A 44 -13.87 16.74 12.36
CA ARG A 44 -14.30 16.79 10.94
C ARG A 44 -13.31 17.49 9.99
N ALA A 45 -12.09 17.78 10.44
CA ALA A 45 -11.06 18.39 9.63
C ALA A 45 -10.49 17.34 8.67
N CYS A 46 -10.86 17.46 7.39
CA CYS A 46 -10.20 16.74 6.32
C CYS A 46 -8.77 17.27 6.18
N MET A 47 -7.83 16.38 5.87
CA MET A 47 -6.47 16.75 5.53
C MET A 47 -6.44 17.82 4.41
N PRO A 48 -5.61 18.88 4.54
CA PRO A 48 -5.46 19.87 3.47
C PRO A 48 -5.07 19.20 2.14
N ALA A 49 -5.64 19.70 1.03
CA ALA A 49 -5.40 19.12 -0.30
C ALA A 49 -3.92 19.05 -0.68
N ALA A 50 -3.12 20.04 -0.27
CA ALA A 50 -1.67 20.06 -0.48
C ALA A 50 -0.95 18.90 0.23
N LEU A 51 -1.40 18.54 1.44
CA LEU A 51 -0.82 17.43 2.18
C LEU A 51 -1.25 16.08 1.58
N ILE A 52 -2.50 15.95 1.13
CA ILE A 52 -2.97 14.77 0.37
C ILE A 52 -2.14 14.60 -0.91
N ALA A 53 -1.84 15.71 -1.61
CA ALA A 53 -1.00 15.67 -2.81
C ALA A 53 0.43 15.20 -2.50
N ALA A 54 1.03 15.71 -1.42
CA ALA A 54 2.36 15.27 -0.98
C ALA A 54 2.39 13.78 -0.61
N TYR A 55 1.39 13.28 0.12
CA TYR A 55 1.28 11.84 0.41
C TYR A 55 1.10 11.00 -0.85
N ARG A 56 0.28 11.46 -1.80
CA ARG A 56 0.11 10.77 -3.10
C ARG A 56 1.40 10.72 -3.91
N GLU A 57 2.15 11.82 -3.94
CA GLU A 57 3.43 11.88 -4.65
C GLU A 57 4.42 10.90 -4.04
N ARG A 58 4.58 10.93 -2.72
CA ARG A 58 5.43 9.97 -1.98
C ARG A 58 4.98 8.52 -2.18
N ALA A 59 3.67 8.27 -2.17
CA ALA A 59 3.12 6.94 -2.36
C ALA A 59 3.23 6.45 -3.82
N ARG A 60 3.40 7.33 -4.81
CA ARG A 60 3.65 6.92 -6.21
C ARG A 60 5.11 6.54 -6.46
N THR A 61 6.03 7.02 -5.64
CA THR A 61 7.47 6.81 -5.82
C THR A 61 7.97 5.72 -4.89
N VAL A 62 7.85 5.93 -3.58
CA VAL A 62 8.49 5.09 -2.56
C VAL A 62 7.82 3.72 -2.44
N VAL A 63 6.49 3.68 -2.48
CA VAL A 63 5.72 2.46 -2.21
C VAL A 63 5.84 1.41 -3.32
N PRO A 64 5.75 1.76 -4.62
CA PRO A 64 5.99 0.79 -5.68
C PRO A 64 7.43 0.29 -5.68
N GLU A 65 8.40 1.15 -5.36
CA GLU A 65 9.81 0.76 -5.32
C GLU A 65 10.08 -0.21 -4.17
N SER A 66 9.63 0.09 -2.95
CA SER A 66 9.80 -0.79 -1.79
C SER A 66 9.10 -2.12 -1.98
N ALA A 67 7.85 -2.11 -2.47
CA ALA A 67 7.08 -3.32 -2.71
C ALA A 67 7.70 -4.19 -3.81
N ARG A 68 8.19 -3.59 -4.90
CA ARG A 68 8.91 -4.32 -5.96
C ARG A 68 10.23 -4.88 -5.48
N SER A 69 10.97 -4.12 -4.66
CA SER A 69 12.26 -4.55 -4.14
C SER A 69 12.11 -5.73 -3.19
N GLU A 70 11.14 -5.68 -2.28
CA GLU A 70 10.80 -6.81 -1.38
C GLU A 70 10.29 -8.03 -2.15
N ALA A 71 9.37 -7.83 -3.10
CA ALA A 71 8.86 -8.92 -3.94
C ALA A 71 10.01 -9.60 -4.72
N LYS A 72 10.93 -8.81 -5.30
CA LYS A 72 12.09 -9.32 -6.03
C LYS A 72 13.08 -10.04 -5.12
N ALA A 73 13.38 -9.49 -3.95
CA ALA A 73 14.27 -10.10 -2.97
C ALA A 73 13.79 -11.50 -2.53
N ARG A 74 12.48 -11.75 -2.66
CA ARG A 74 11.82 -12.99 -2.26
C ARG A 74 11.40 -13.88 -3.43
N GLY A 75 11.92 -13.60 -4.63
CA GLY A 75 11.78 -14.49 -5.79
C GLY A 75 10.45 -14.36 -6.55
N ALA A 76 9.78 -13.22 -6.46
CA ALA A 76 8.63 -12.96 -7.30
C ALA A 76 9.06 -12.75 -8.76
N ASP A 77 8.79 -13.75 -9.60
CA ASP A 77 9.04 -13.68 -11.05
C ASP A 77 8.04 -12.79 -11.80
N ARG A 78 6.99 -12.29 -11.13
CA ARG A 78 5.88 -11.56 -11.75
C ARG A 78 5.77 -10.12 -11.25
N GLU A 79 5.37 -9.24 -12.16
CA GLU A 79 5.21 -7.81 -11.90
C GLU A 79 4.18 -7.57 -10.80
N THR A 80 4.61 -6.93 -9.70
CA THR A 80 3.74 -6.52 -8.59
C THR A 80 3.23 -5.10 -8.85
N ALA A 81 1.91 -4.95 -8.98
CA ALA A 81 1.27 -3.65 -9.11
C ALA A 81 0.93 -3.10 -7.71
N CYS A 82 1.21 -1.81 -7.47
CA CYS A 82 0.91 -1.14 -6.19
C CYS A 82 0.12 0.17 -6.38
N PRO A 83 -1.19 0.12 -6.67
CA PRO A 83 -2.04 1.30 -6.66
C PRO A 83 -2.08 2.00 -5.29
N VAL A 84 -2.14 3.34 -5.35
CA VAL A 84 -2.40 4.19 -4.18
C VAL A 84 -3.89 4.43 -4.07
N LEU A 85 -4.48 4.00 -2.95
CA LEU A 85 -5.89 4.17 -2.63
C LEU A 85 -6.06 5.28 -1.59
N LEU A 86 -7.00 6.19 -1.84
CA LEU A 86 -7.46 7.09 -0.79
C LEU A 86 -8.59 6.43 -0.02
N VAL A 87 -8.41 6.25 1.29
CA VAL A 87 -9.45 5.71 2.15
C VAL A 87 -10.09 6.85 2.92
N ARG A 88 -11.38 7.04 2.70
CA ARG A 88 -12.22 7.81 3.62
C ARG A 88 -12.63 6.85 4.73
N GLY A 89 -12.24 7.16 5.98
CA GLY A 89 -12.71 6.39 7.13
C GLY A 89 -14.24 6.30 7.12
N ALA A 90 -14.77 5.08 7.22
CA ALA A 90 -16.20 4.87 7.33
C ALA A 90 -16.71 5.59 8.58
N SER A 91 -17.60 6.57 8.37
CA SER A 91 -18.36 7.24 9.44
C SER A 91 -19.66 6.50 9.67
#